data_AF-A0A6M0HUR4-F1
#
_entry.id   AF-A0A6M0HUR4-F1
#
_cell.length_a   1.000
_cell.length_b   1.000
_cell.length_c   1.000
_cell.angle_alpha   90.00
_cell.angle_beta   90.00
_cell.angle_gamma   90.00
#
_symmetry.space_group_name_H-M   'P 1'
#
loop_
_entity.id
_entity.type
_entity.pdbx_description
1 polymer ?
#
loop_
_entity_poly.entity_id
_entity_poly.type
_entity_poly.pdbx_seq_one_letter_code
_entity_poly.pdbx_strand_id
1 'polypeptide(L)'
;MHVGTDISDALPEAIRQNKKKSNLFGNGYENGGRVTTGCSQKGRIWSYRIAYDLAEWIEWCHRVGAKLVDETISTEQVFSGVILPRPLTERPKLVPVVIEWPEEFLLRSEDVIRIEIDGEAVPLYEASLDILDFTDDGPIRFRVTAGAKLADYQVRFRGESVEFERERGFEAFVLTNRRRRSLTEWFRRETPVIRFANGASLEHNELYELPPTPDRRPFDRDRIETLDWSGINLRKESQTTAKHPDSIQRRVIETVLAPAYDPHFEIVFDDDGAGEAADIVCVRVVGNRVLVHLYHCKFSKDATAGARVDDLYAVCGQAQRSIHWRGDVEALLRHLRHRDELRRKAAAKAGTAYVTRFERGDANTVQAILRKLPHLVPEFRIFVVQPGLSRAKAITSQLELLAGTEAYLKETFGIAMTVYASQ
;
A
#
# COMPACT_ATOMS: atom_id res chain seq x y z
N MET A 1 11.91 10.81 -20.10
CA MET A 1 12.74 12.01 -19.88
C MET A 1 13.33 11.84 -18.49
N HIS A 2 14.60 11.45 -18.38
CA HIS A 2 15.25 11.28 -17.07
C HIS A 2 15.32 12.65 -16.40
N VAL A 3 14.60 12.82 -15.30
CA VAL A 3 14.83 13.93 -14.38
C VAL A 3 16.02 13.47 -13.53
N GLY A 4 17.19 14.03 -13.80
CA GLY A 4 18.39 13.73 -13.03
C GLY A 4 18.19 14.13 -11.58
N THR A 5 18.69 13.28 -10.68
CA THR A 5 18.89 13.56 -9.26
C THR A 5 19.58 14.91 -9.08
N ASP A 6 19.27 15.62 -7.99
CA ASP A 6 19.96 16.86 -7.66
C ASP A 6 21.44 16.56 -7.42
N ILE A 7 22.27 16.78 -8.45
CA ILE A 7 23.72 16.51 -8.49
C ILE A 7 24.47 17.55 -7.64
N SER A 8 23.86 18.06 -6.56
CA SER A 8 24.47 19.10 -5.75
C SER A 8 25.83 18.60 -5.29
N ASP A 9 25.92 17.40 -4.70
CA ASP A 9 27.14 16.88 -4.06
C ASP A 9 28.10 16.10 -4.96
N ALA A 10 27.70 15.69 -6.16
CA ALA A 10 28.56 14.92 -7.08
C ALA A 10 29.27 15.78 -8.16
N LEU A 11 29.15 17.10 -8.11
CA LEU A 11 29.87 18.00 -9.01
C LEU A 11 31.10 18.60 -8.29
N PRO A 12 32.32 18.47 -8.86
CA PRO A 12 33.49 19.20 -8.37
C PRO A 12 33.17 20.68 -8.21
N GLU A 13 33.66 21.32 -7.13
CA GLU A 13 33.44 22.73 -6.76
C GLU A 13 33.56 23.70 -7.97
N ALA A 14 34.46 23.39 -8.91
CA ALA A 14 34.73 24.15 -10.13
C ALA A 14 33.57 24.15 -11.16
N ILE A 15 32.67 23.15 -11.17
CA ILE A 15 31.51 23.09 -12.08
C ILE A 15 30.28 23.77 -11.45
N ARG A 16 30.14 23.78 -10.11
CA ARG A 16 29.06 24.49 -9.41
C ARG A 16 29.08 26.00 -9.68
N GLN A 17 30.26 26.59 -9.87
CA GLN A 17 30.39 28.04 -10.11
C GLN A 17 29.88 28.51 -11.48
N ASN A 18 29.70 27.62 -12.46
CA ASN A 18 29.45 28.01 -13.86
C ASN A 18 28.17 27.43 -14.50
N LYS A 19 27.31 26.77 -13.74
CA LYS A 19 26.01 26.27 -14.23
C LYS A 19 24.86 26.82 -13.38
N LYS A 20 23.95 27.58 -14.01
CA LYS A 20 22.68 28.00 -13.41
C LYS A 20 21.57 27.05 -13.87
N LYS A 21 20.79 26.49 -12.94
CA LYS A 21 19.54 25.78 -13.26
C LYS A 21 18.58 26.80 -13.88
N SER A 22 18.20 26.59 -15.15
CA SER A 22 17.32 27.50 -15.89
C SER A 22 15.84 27.26 -15.58
N ASN A 23 15.49 26.02 -15.23
CA ASN A 23 14.15 25.58 -14.87
C ASN A 23 14.24 24.60 -13.68
N LEU A 24 13.22 24.63 -12.83
CA LEU A 24 12.96 23.66 -11.79
C LEU A 24 11.61 23.00 -12.08
N PHE A 25 11.52 21.70 -11.90
CA PHE A 25 10.27 20.97 -12.05
C PHE A 25 10.15 19.95 -10.93
N GLY A 26 8.98 19.91 -10.31
CA GLY A 26 8.65 18.99 -9.24
C GLY A 26 7.28 18.37 -9.43
N ASN A 27 7.11 17.18 -8.88
CA ASN A 27 5.85 16.48 -8.71
C ASN A 27 5.58 16.31 -7.21
N GLY A 28 4.31 16.18 -6.83
CA GLY A 28 3.91 16.02 -5.43
C GLY A 28 2.43 15.73 -5.31
N TYR A 29 1.89 15.88 -4.10
CA TYR A 29 0.48 15.65 -3.81
C TYR A 29 -0.12 16.87 -3.10
N GLU A 30 -1.34 17.25 -3.46
CA GLU A 30 -2.12 18.30 -2.81
C GLU A 30 -3.57 17.82 -2.69
N ASN A 31 -4.15 17.87 -1.48
CA ASN A 31 -5.51 17.42 -1.18
C ASN A 31 -5.82 15.99 -1.68
N GLY A 32 -4.86 15.07 -1.57
CA GLY A 32 -5.03 13.67 -1.96
C GLY A 32 -5.02 13.40 -3.47
N GLY A 33 -4.61 14.38 -4.28
CA GLY A 33 -4.39 14.25 -5.73
C GLY A 33 -2.97 14.62 -6.14
N ARG A 34 -2.46 13.99 -7.20
CA ARG A 34 -1.12 14.27 -7.75
C ARG A 34 -1.10 15.66 -8.40
N VAL A 35 -0.10 16.47 -8.07
CA VAL A 35 0.14 17.78 -8.66
C VAL A 35 1.55 17.85 -9.24
N THR A 36 1.72 18.71 -10.24
CA THR A 36 3.03 19.01 -10.84
C THR A 36 3.21 20.50 -10.93
N THR A 37 4.41 20.99 -10.65
CA THR A 37 4.75 22.41 -10.75
C THR A 37 6.13 22.56 -11.36
N GLY A 38 6.20 23.38 -12.40
CA GLY A 38 7.43 23.85 -13.00
C GLY A 38 7.56 25.35 -12.84
N CYS A 39 8.79 25.82 -12.63
CA CYS A 39 9.10 27.22 -12.72
C CYS A 39 10.40 27.44 -13.50
N SER A 40 10.49 28.58 -14.16
CA SER A 40 11.70 29.02 -14.86
C SER A 40 12.31 30.18 -14.11
N GLN A 41 13.61 30.38 -14.32
CA GLN A 41 14.31 31.56 -13.83
C GLN A 41 13.71 32.88 -14.36
N LYS A 42 12.97 32.84 -15.48
CA LYS A 42 12.27 34.00 -16.06
C LYS A 42 10.86 34.21 -15.48
N GLY A 43 10.52 33.55 -14.37
CA GLY A 43 9.23 33.71 -13.68
C GLY A 43 8.05 33.02 -14.37
N ARG A 44 8.28 32.21 -15.41
CA ARG A 44 7.20 31.36 -15.95
C ARG A 44 6.94 30.21 -15.01
N ILE A 45 5.66 29.93 -14.77
CA ILE A 45 5.19 28.81 -13.95
C ILE A 45 4.23 27.97 -14.79
N TRP A 46 4.34 26.65 -14.71
CA TRP A 46 3.50 25.72 -15.47
C TRP A 46 3.22 24.44 -14.69
N SER A 47 2.26 23.66 -15.18
CA SER A 47 1.88 22.35 -14.64
C SER A 47 1.57 21.41 -15.80
N TYR A 48 1.71 20.10 -15.60
CA TYR A 48 1.17 19.09 -16.53
C TYR A 48 -0.32 18.82 -16.31
N ARG A 49 -0.97 19.51 -15.36
CA ARG A 49 -2.43 19.45 -15.23
C ARG A 49 -3.10 20.03 -16.47
N ILE A 50 -4.09 19.30 -16.96
CA ILE A 50 -4.97 19.74 -18.04
C ILE A 50 -6.13 20.47 -17.37
N ALA A 51 -6.38 21.72 -17.75
CA ALA A 51 -7.62 22.40 -17.43
C ALA A 51 -8.65 22.03 -18.51
N TYR A 52 -9.81 21.52 -18.11
CA TYR A 52 -10.86 21.12 -19.04
C TYR A 52 -11.73 22.31 -19.50
N ASP A 53 -11.69 23.42 -18.76
CA ASP A 53 -12.31 24.68 -19.11
C ASP A 53 -11.50 25.90 -18.60
N LEU A 54 -11.96 27.11 -18.98
CA LEU A 54 -11.30 28.36 -18.61
C LEU A 54 -11.42 28.67 -17.10
N ALA A 55 -12.50 28.25 -16.45
CA ALA A 55 -12.72 28.51 -15.04
C ALA A 55 -11.71 27.74 -14.18
N GLU A 56 -11.47 26.46 -14.50
CA GLU A 56 -10.46 25.63 -13.84
C GLU A 56 -9.05 26.22 -13.98
N TRP A 57 -8.74 26.77 -15.16
CA TRP A 57 -7.46 27.45 -15.39
C TRP A 57 -7.32 28.73 -14.54
N ILE A 58 -8.37 29.56 -14.46
CA ILE A 58 -8.38 30.77 -13.63
C ILE A 58 -8.21 30.41 -12.14
N GLU A 59 -8.92 29.40 -11.65
CA GLU A 59 -8.75 28.95 -10.27
C GLU A 59 -7.32 28.47 -9.98
N TRP A 60 -6.70 27.74 -10.92
CA TRP A 60 -5.31 27.34 -10.80
C TRP A 60 -4.38 28.55 -10.71
N CYS A 61 -4.60 29.59 -11.53
CA CYS A 61 -3.85 30.84 -11.44
C CYS A 61 -4.03 31.53 -10.08
N HIS A 62 -5.24 31.57 -9.51
CA HIS A 62 -5.46 32.13 -8.18
C HIS A 62 -4.75 31.34 -7.09
N ARG A 63 -4.81 30.00 -7.12
CA ARG A 63 -4.10 29.14 -6.15
C ARG A 63 -2.59 29.32 -6.21
N VAL A 64 -2.02 29.38 -7.42
CA VAL A 64 -0.58 29.64 -7.61
C VAL A 64 -0.23 31.06 -7.16
N GLY A 65 -1.03 32.05 -7.55
CA GLY A 65 -0.83 33.45 -7.19
C GLY A 65 -0.83 33.68 -5.68
N ALA A 66 -1.76 33.07 -4.95
CA ALA A 66 -1.81 33.12 -3.49
C ALA A 66 -0.51 32.62 -2.84
N LYS A 67 0.11 31.55 -3.37
CA LYS A 67 1.40 31.04 -2.88
C LYS A 67 2.57 31.96 -3.23
N LEU A 68 2.52 32.66 -4.36
CA LEU A 68 3.62 33.54 -4.79
C LEU A 68 3.72 34.85 -4.00
N VAL A 69 2.59 35.33 -3.47
CA VAL A 69 2.52 36.59 -2.70
C VAL A 69 2.52 36.35 -1.19
N ASP A 70 2.58 35.10 -0.75
CA ASP A 70 2.62 34.73 0.65
C ASP A 70 4.06 34.89 1.19
N GLU A 71 4.32 36.02 1.83
CA GLU A 71 5.61 36.36 2.43
C GLU A 71 5.97 35.47 3.64
N THR A 72 5.03 34.65 4.13
CA THR A 72 5.32 33.69 5.21
C THR A 72 6.00 32.41 4.73
N ILE A 73 6.01 32.16 3.41
CA ILE A 73 6.68 31.00 2.81
C ILE A 73 8.20 31.24 2.78
N SER A 74 8.93 30.54 3.65
CA SER A 74 10.39 30.57 3.65
C SER A 74 10.99 29.57 2.65
N THR A 75 11.86 30.04 1.76
CA THR A 75 12.62 29.18 0.84
C THR A 75 13.63 28.29 1.54
N GLU A 76 14.11 28.67 2.74
CA GLU A 76 14.99 27.84 3.57
C GLU A 76 14.21 26.66 4.19
N GLN A 77 12.96 26.90 4.59
CA GLN A 77 12.08 25.84 5.08
C GLN A 77 11.69 24.83 4.00
N VAL A 78 11.70 25.21 2.72
CA VAL A 78 11.44 24.28 1.60
C VAL A 78 12.39 23.09 1.64
N PHE A 79 13.66 23.29 2.01
CA PHE A 79 14.64 22.20 2.09
C PHE A 79 14.62 21.46 3.44
N SER A 80 14.04 22.04 4.48
CA SER A 80 13.98 21.42 5.82
C SER A 80 13.16 20.12 5.86
N GLY A 81 12.24 19.95 4.91
CA GLY A 81 11.44 18.73 4.72
C GLY A 81 11.86 17.86 3.53
N VAL A 82 12.93 18.22 2.80
CA VAL A 82 13.38 17.46 1.63
C VAL A 82 14.16 16.24 2.10
N ILE A 83 13.66 15.05 1.73
CA ILE A 83 14.38 13.80 1.92
C ILE A 83 15.52 13.75 0.90
N LEU A 84 16.76 13.78 1.38
CA LEU A 84 17.93 13.58 0.54
C LEU A 84 18.22 12.08 0.42
N PRO A 85 18.29 11.53 -0.81
CA PRO A 85 18.63 10.12 -0.99
C PRO A 85 20.07 9.87 -0.55
N ARG A 86 20.26 8.82 0.25
CA ARG A 86 21.58 8.33 0.64
C ARG A 86 21.91 7.08 -0.18
N PRO A 87 22.93 7.10 -1.06
CA PRO A 87 23.32 5.91 -1.79
C PRO A 87 23.81 4.82 -0.83
N LEU A 88 23.40 3.59 -1.11
CA LEU A 88 23.77 2.40 -0.37
C LEU A 88 24.65 1.50 -1.23
N THR A 89 25.68 0.94 -0.59
CA THR A 89 26.50 -0.15 -1.15
C THR A 89 26.29 -1.48 -0.44
N GLU A 90 25.61 -1.45 0.69
CA GLU A 90 25.28 -2.59 1.55
C GLU A 90 23.85 -2.47 2.07
N ARG A 91 23.30 -3.58 2.56
CA ARG A 91 21.97 -3.62 3.17
C ARG A 91 21.93 -2.67 4.38
N PRO A 92 20.92 -1.78 4.49
CA PRO A 92 20.78 -0.96 5.68
C PRO A 92 20.30 -1.81 6.87
N LYS A 93 20.72 -1.47 8.08
CA LYS A 93 20.25 -2.11 9.33
C LYS A 93 18.84 -1.65 9.71
N LEU A 94 17.89 -1.91 8.81
CA LEU A 94 16.50 -1.51 8.91
C LEU A 94 15.62 -2.74 8.60
N VAL A 95 14.48 -2.84 9.30
CA VAL A 95 13.52 -3.93 9.13
C VAL A 95 12.63 -3.64 7.91
N PRO A 96 12.69 -4.44 6.82
CA PRO A 96 11.80 -4.26 5.68
C PRO A 96 10.39 -4.70 6.07
N VAL A 97 9.37 -3.91 5.73
CA VAL A 97 7.96 -4.21 6.05
C VAL A 97 7.12 -4.44 4.80
N VAL A 98 7.45 -3.77 3.70
CA VAL A 98 6.73 -3.86 2.42
C VAL A 98 7.73 -3.86 1.28
N ILE A 99 7.42 -4.63 0.25
CA ILE A 99 7.97 -4.45 -1.08
C ILE A 99 6.81 -4.20 -2.05
N GLU A 100 6.91 -3.14 -2.83
CA GLU A 100 5.87 -2.69 -3.75
C GLU A 100 6.29 -2.93 -5.20
N TRP A 101 5.32 -3.23 -6.06
CA TRP A 101 5.53 -3.21 -7.50
C TRP A 101 6.02 -1.81 -7.94
N PRO A 102 6.87 -1.70 -8.96
CA PRO A 102 7.29 -0.39 -9.50
C PRO A 102 6.09 0.49 -9.84
N GLU A 103 6.17 1.82 -9.62
CA GLU A 103 5.04 2.73 -9.89
C GLU A 103 4.59 2.64 -11.36
N GLU A 104 5.53 2.39 -12.28
CA GLU A 104 5.29 2.21 -13.70
C GLU A 104 4.34 1.03 -14.01
N PHE A 105 4.19 0.08 -13.10
CA PHE A 105 3.24 -1.02 -13.26
C PHE A 105 1.81 -0.55 -13.09
N LEU A 106 1.60 0.40 -12.18
CA LEU A 106 0.29 0.92 -11.81
C LEU A 106 -0.21 1.96 -12.82
N LEU A 107 0.71 2.66 -13.49
CA LEU A 107 0.39 3.76 -14.42
C LEU A 107 0.14 3.31 -15.87
N ARG A 108 0.37 2.04 -16.21
CA ARG A 108 0.21 1.55 -17.59
C ARG A 108 -1.26 1.26 -17.91
N SER A 109 -1.85 2.14 -18.69
CA SER A 109 -3.20 1.95 -19.26
C SER A 109 -3.23 1.04 -20.50
N GLU A 110 -2.09 0.80 -21.17
CA GLU A 110 -2.05 0.12 -22.49
C GLU A 110 -1.52 -1.32 -22.47
N ASP A 111 -0.80 -1.75 -21.43
CA ASP A 111 -0.28 -3.12 -21.30
C ASP A 111 -0.94 -3.81 -20.11
N VAL A 112 -1.70 -4.89 -20.36
CA VAL A 112 -2.15 -5.79 -19.29
C VAL A 112 -0.91 -6.51 -18.79
N ILE A 113 -0.36 -6.05 -17.66
CA ILE A 113 0.73 -6.75 -16.98
C ILE A 113 0.15 -8.03 -16.37
N ARG A 114 0.81 -9.15 -16.66
CA ARG A 114 0.56 -10.43 -16.00
C ARG A 114 1.85 -10.94 -15.38
N ILE A 115 1.73 -11.58 -14.23
CA ILE A 115 2.82 -12.30 -13.59
C ILE A 115 2.62 -13.78 -13.86
N GLU A 116 3.65 -14.42 -14.43
CA GLU A 116 3.67 -15.85 -14.74
C GLU A 116 4.69 -16.57 -13.86
N ILE A 117 4.25 -17.66 -13.23
CA ILE A 117 5.12 -18.59 -12.51
C ILE A 117 4.70 -20.00 -12.91
N ASP A 118 5.66 -20.82 -13.37
CA ASP A 118 5.41 -22.23 -13.72
C ASP A 118 4.22 -22.45 -14.68
N GLY A 119 4.11 -21.58 -15.70
CA GLY A 119 3.05 -21.64 -16.71
C GLY A 119 1.68 -21.11 -16.27
N GLU A 120 1.51 -20.75 -14.99
CA GLU A 120 0.31 -20.08 -14.49
C GLU A 120 0.52 -18.56 -14.55
N ALA A 121 -0.27 -17.88 -15.38
CA ALA A 121 -0.20 -16.44 -15.57
C ALA A 121 -1.45 -15.75 -15.02
N VAL A 122 -1.29 -14.84 -14.08
CA VAL A 122 -2.39 -14.05 -13.50
C VAL A 122 -2.19 -12.57 -13.80
N PRO A 123 -3.26 -11.76 -13.92
CA PRO A 123 -3.16 -10.31 -13.96
C PRO A 123 -2.36 -9.76 -12.77
N LEU A 124 -1.70 -8.62 -12.93
CA LEU A 124 -0.87 -8.02 -11.87
C LEU A 124 -1.63 -7.86 -10.54
N TYR A 125 -2.91 -7.47 -10.59
CA TYR A 125 -3.74 -7.28 -9.40
C TYR A 125 -4.08 -8.60 -8.66
N GLU A 126 -3.76 -9.76 -9.23
CA GLU A 126 -3.84 -11.08 -8.59
C GLU A 126 -2.46 -11.62 -8.17
N ALA A 127 -1.40 -10.81 -8.36
CA ALA A 127 -0.04 -11.15 -7.96
C ALA A 127 0.44 -10.27 -6.80
N SER A 128 1.18 -10.86 -5.87
CA SER A 128 1.70 -10.16 -4.69
C SER A 128 3.21 -10.28 -4.56
N LEU A 129 3.80 -9.28 -3.89
CA LEU A 129 5.14 -9.33 -3.33
C LEU A 129 5.01 -9.29 -1.80
N ASP A 130 5.58 -10.28 -1.13
CA ASP A 130 5.48 -10.44 0.33
C ASP A 130 6.86 -10.58 0.96
N ILE A 131 7.22 -9.72 1.92
CA ILE A 131 8.45 -9.87 2.71
C ILE A 131 8.38 -11.17 3.51
N LEU A 132 9.45 -11.96 3.47
CA LEU A 132 9.52 -13.25 4.18
C LEU A 132 10.10 -13.11 5.59
N ASP A 133 11.02 -12.16 5.80
CA ASP A 133 11.70 -11.95 7.08
C ASP A 133 11.69 -10.48 7.49
N PHE A 134 11.19 -10.23 8.70
CA PHE A 134 11.16 -8.91 9.31
C PHE A 134 12.35 -8.70 10.26
N THR A 135 13.57 -8.83 9.73
CA THR A 135 14.83 -8.63 10.48
C THR A 135 15.54 -7.37 10.01
N ASP A 136 16.46 -6.82 10.81
CA ASP A 136 17.37 -5.74 10.39
C ASP A 136 18.72 -6.26 9.85
N ASP A 137 18.94 -7.58 9.87
CA ASP A 137 20.15 -8.27 9.42
C ASP A 137 19.88 -9.41 8.41
N GLY A 138 20.94 -9.98 7.84
CA GLY A 138 20.86 -11.06 6.85
C GLY A 138 20.47 -10.59 5.42
N PRO A 139 19.98 -11.47 4.54
CA PRO A 139 19.41 -11.07 3.24
C PRO A 139 17.95 -10.60 3.36
N ILE A 140 17.56 -9.57 2.59
CA ILE A 140 16.13 -9.21 2.47
C ILE A 140 15.52 -10.22 1.50
N ARG A 141 14.56 -11.02 1.97
CA ARG A 141 13.88 -12.04 1.17
C ARG A 141 12.42 -11.69 0.99
N PHE A 142 11.90 -11.97 -0.20
CA PHE A 142 10.50 -11.77 -0.53
C PHE A 142 9.99 -12.89 -1.43
N ARG A 143 8.69 -13.11 -1.39
CA ARG A 143 7.96 -14.08 -2.20
C ARG A 143 7.10 -13.37 -3.21
N VAL A 144 7.15 -13.87 -4.44
CA VAL A 144 6.22 -13.53 -5.50
C VAL A 144 5.15 -14.61 -5.52
N THR A 145 3.89 -14.19 -5.41
CA THR A 145 2.73 -15.09 -5.53
C THR A 145 1.98 -14.76 -6.81
N ALA A 146 1.65 -15.78 -7.62
CA ALA A 146 0.81 -15.67 -8.80
C ALA A 146 -0.17 -16.85 -8.80
N GLY A 147 -1.43 -16.58 -8.44
CA GLY A 147 -2.42 -17.66 -8.25
C GLY A 147 -1.97 -18.64 -7.15
N ALA A 148 -1.83 -19.92 -7.49
CA ALA A 148 -1.35 -20.94 -6.56
C ALA A 148 0.18 -21.13 -6.55
N LYS A 149 0.91 -20.38 -7.38
CA LYS A 149 2.35 -20.55 -7.61
C LYS A 149 3.16 -19.52 -6.84
N LEU A 150 4.32 -19.98 -6.34
CA LEU A 150 5.22 -19.19 -5.50
C LEU A 150 6.63 -19.20 -6.08
N ALA A 151 7.32 -18.06 -5.99
CA ALA A 151 8.73 -17.92 -6.32
C ALA A 151 9.43 -17.04 -5.26
N ASP A 152 10.51 -17.54 -4.66
CA ASP A 152 11.23 -16.84 -3.60
C ASP A 152 12.46 -16.13 -4.17
N TYR A 153 12.61 -14.87 -3.80
CA TYR A 153 13.65 -13.97 -4.25
C TYR A 153 14.38 -13.35 -3.06
N GLN A 154 15.60 -12.89 -3.30
CA GLN A 154 16.40 -12.12 -2.34
C GLN A 154 16.97 -10.86 -2.99
N VAL A 155 17.16 -9.83 -2.18
CA VAL A 155 17.81 -8.59 -2.57
C VAL A 155 19.31 -8.70 -2.29
N ARG A 156 20.14 -8.40 -3.29
CA ARG A 156 21.60 -8.37 -3.18
C ARG A 156 22.15 -6.98 -3.47
N PHE A 157 22.98 -6.50 -2.56
CA PHE A 157 23.73 -5.26 -2.73
C PHE A 157 25.11 -5.61 -3.31
N ARG A 158 25.46 -5.05 -4.48
CA ARG A 158 26.71 -5.30 -5.20
C ARG A 158 27.35 -3.97 -5.61
N GLY A 159 28.03 -3.33 -4.67
CA GLY A 159 28.56 -1.98 -4.90
C GLY A 159 27.40 -1.02 -5.11
N GLU A 160 27.39 -0.27 -6.21
CA GLU A 160 26.32 0.70 -6.50
C GLU A 160 25.05 0.08 -7.10
N SER A 161 24.96 -1.25 -7.23
CA SER A 161 23.76 -1.92 -7.74
C SER A 161 23.03 -2.72 -6.68
N VAL A 162 21.69 -2.68 -6.75
CA VAL A 162 20.79 -3.54 -5.99
C VAL A 162 20.10 -4.48 -6.97
N GLU A 163 20.30 -5.78 -6.77
CA GLU A 163 19.79 -6.83 -7.65
C GLU A 163 18.75 -7.70 -6.93
N PHE A 164 17.73 -8.12 -7.66
CA PHE A 164 16.64 -8.97 -7.16
C PHE A 164 16.79 -10.35 -7.77
N GLU A 165 17.43 -11.26 -7.05
CA GLU A 165 17.80 -12.58 -7.56
C GLU A 165 16.86 -13.66 -7.04
N ARG A 166 16.50 -14.60 -7.91
CA ARG A 166 15.76 -15.80 -7.49
C ARG A 166 16.60 -16.59 -6.49
N GLU A 167 16.00 -16.96 -5.36
CA GLU A 167 16.63 -17.78 -4.33
C GLU A 167 16.19 -19.25 -4.48
N ARG A 168 14.88 -19.51 -4.44
CA ARG A 168 14.28 -20.85 -4.48
C ARG A 168 12.97 -20.86 -5.27
N GLY A 169 12.55 -22.05 -5.70
CA GLY A 169 11.30 -22.23 -6.46
C GLY A 169 11.42 -21.90 -7.94
N PHE A 170 10.29 -21.66 -8.59
CA PHE A 170 10.22 -21.32 -10.01
C PHE A 170 10.72 -19.90 -10.29
N GLU A 171 11.07 -19.62 -11.55
CA GLU A 171 11.33 -18.24 -11.97
C GLU A 171 10.00 -17.55 -12.31
N ALA A 172 9.81 -16.35 -11.78
CA ALA A 172 8.70 -15.49 -12.14
C ALA A 172 9.02 -14.68 -13.40
N PHE A 173 8.03 -14.49 -14.25
CA PHE A 173 8.10 -13.71 -15.48
C PHE A 173 7.06 -12.61 -15.47
N VAL A 174 7.46 -11.43 -15.96
CA VAL A 174 6.55 -10.35 -16.30
C VAL A 174 6.18 -10.48 -17.77
N LEU A 175 4.87 -10.62 -18.01
CA LEU A 175 4.26 -10.63 -19.33
C LEU A 175 3.60 -9.28 -19.58
N THR A 176 3.92 -8.66 -20.69
CA THR A 176 3.15 -7.58 -21.30
C THR A 176 2.68 -8.01 -22.67
N ASN A 177 1.83 -7.21 -23.32
CA ASN A 177 1.36 -7.49 -24.69
C ASN A 177 2.51 -7.69 -25.69
N ARG A 178 3.70 -7.13 -25.41
CA ARG A 178 4.84 -7.12 -26.34
C ARG A 178 6.01 -7.98 -25.90
N ARG A 179 6.11 -8.35 -24.61
CA ARG A 179 7.34 -8.92 -24.04
C ARG A 179 7.03 -9.92 -22.93
N ARG A 180 7.85 -10.98 -22.88
CA ARG A 180 8.00 -11.87 -21.73
C ARG A 180 9.42 -11.72 -21.22
N ARG A 181 9.61 -11.36 -19.96
CA ARG A 181 10.94 -11.19 -19.34
C ARG A 181 10.94 -11.77 -17.94
N SER A 182 12.09 -12.25 -17.48
CA SER A 182 12.18 -12.67 -16.08
C SER A 182 12.00 -11.46 -15.15
N LEU A 183 11.45 -11.71 -13.97
CA LEU A 183 11.27 -10.70 -12.95
C LEU A 183 12.59 -10.01 -12.59
N THR A 184 13.67 -10.79 -12.52
CA THR A 184 15.04 -10.30 -12.30
C THR A 184 15.47 -9.28 -13.36
N GLU A 185 15.28 -9.59 -14.64
CA GLU A 185 15.65 -8.65 -15.73
C GLU A 185 14.76 -7.41 -15.69
N TRP A 186 13.49 -7.59 -15.30
CA TRP A 186 12.55 -6.50 -15.19
C TRP A 186 12.94 -5.52 -14.07
N PHE A 187 13.18 -6.03 -12.86
CA PHE A 187 13.51 -5.24 -11.68
C PHE A 187 14.85 -4.49 -11.79
N ARG A 188 15.73 -4.90 -12.70
CA ARG A 188 16.93 -4.12 -13.08
C ARG A 188 16.60 -2.83 -13.82
N ARG A 189 15.45 -2.76 -14.49
CA ARG A 189 15.02 -1.59 -15.28
C ARG A 189 14.02 -0.73 -14.54
N GLU A 190 13.06 -1.38 -13.88
CA GLU A 190 11.99 -0.76 -13.10
C GLU A 190 12.04 -1.41 -11.72
N THR A 191 12.74 -0.77 -10.79
CA THR A 191 13.07 -1.34 -9.49
C THR A 191 11.88 -1.24 -8.54
N PRO A 192 11.50 -2.33 -7.84
CA PRO A 192 10.47 -2.25 -6.81
C PRO A 192 10.95 -1.39 -5.64
N VAL A 193 10.00 -0.79 -4.93
CA VAL A 193 10.28 0.03 -3.75
C VAL A 193 10.19 -0.85 -2.51
N ILE A 194 11.21 -0.82 -1.64
CA ILE A 194 11.19 -1.49 -0.34
C ILE A 194 10.97 -0.44 0.74
N ARG A 195 9.93 -0.59 1.56
CA ARG A 195 9.68 0.27 2.72
C ARG A 195 10.13 -0.42 4.00
N PHE A 196 10.67 0.37 4.92
CA PHE A 196 11.16 -0.08 6.21
C PHE A 196 10.26 0.39 7.35
N ALA A 197 10.35 -0.31 8.48
CA ALA A 197 9.57 -0.05 9.69
C ALA A 197 9.66 1.38 10.21
N ASN A 198 10.82 2.03 10.05
CA ASN A 198 11.03 3.43 10.45
C ASN A 198 10.41 4.43 9.45
N GLY A 199 9.78 3.95 8.37
CA GLY A 199 9.21 4.76 7.29
C GLY A 199 10.20 5.17 6.20
N ALA A 200 11.48 4.77 6.30
CA ALA A 200 12.40 4.95 5.19
C ALA A 200 12.00 4.06 3.99
N SER A 201 12.42 4.43 2.79
CA SER A 201 12.24 3.61 1.58
C SER A 201 13.54 3.47 0.80
N LEU A 202 13.74 2.30 0.19
CA LEU A 202 14.84 2.03 -0.75
C LEU A 202 14.25 1.88 -2.15
N GLU A 203 14.79 2.68 -3.07
CA GLU A 203 14.53 2.61 -4.50
C GLU A 203 15.87 2.60 -5.23
N HIS A 204 16.05 1.68 -6.18
CA HIS A 204 17.37 1.39 -6.75
C HIS A 204 18.40 1.11 -5.65
N ASN A 205 19.46 1.90 -5.56
CA ASN A 205 20.46 1.88 -4.51
C ASN A 205 20.35 3.10 -3.57
N GLU A 206 19.26 3.85 -3.61
CA GLU A 206 19.08 5.09 -2.85
C GLU A 206 18.12 4.87 -1.68
N LEU A 207 18.60 5.16 -0.47
CA LEU A 207 17.79 5.15 0.73
C LEU A 207 17.24 6.54 1.02
N TYR A 208 15.92 6.64 1.05
CA TYR A 208 15.16 7.81 1.40
C TYR A 208 14.77 7.72 2.87
N GLU A 209 15.56 8.35 3.73
CA GLU A 209 15.30 8.38 5.17
C GLU A 209 14.41 9.58 5.51
N LEU A 210 13.34 9.33 6.28
CA LEU A 210 12.52 10.42 6.78
C LEU A 210 13.38 11.33 7.66
N PRO A 211 13.36 12.67 7.47
CA PRO A 211 14.13 13.56 8.30
C PRO A 211 13.73 13.37 9.77
N PRO A 212 14.70 13.37 10.70
CA PRO A 212 14.41 13.31 12.13
C PRO A 212 13.59 14.54 12.50
N THR A 213 12.28 14.38 12.56
CA THR A 213 11.35 15.44 12.90
C THR A 213 11.12 15.38 14.41
N PRO A 214 11.40 16.45 15.16
CA PRO A 214 11.12 16.52 16.60
C PRO A 214 9.64 16.24 16.93
N ASP A 215 8.75 16.44 15.96
CA ASP A 215 7.31 16.26 16.08
C ASP A 215 6.79 14.90 15.60
N ARG A 216 7.65 13.95 15.22
CA ARG A 216 7.18 12.59 14.91
C ARG A 216 6.76 11.90 16.20
N ARG A 217 5.48 12.07 16.54
CA ARG A 217 4.89 11.46 17.72
C ARG A 217 4.53 10.01 17.43
N PRO A 218 4.80 9.08 18.36
CA PRO A 218 4.23 7.75 18.30
C PRO A 218 2.71 7.81 18.17
N PHE A 219 2.12 6.76 17.59
CA PHE A 219 0.67 6.66 17.46
C PHE A 219 0.03 6.81 18.84
N ASP A 220 -0.99 7.66 18.93
CA ASP A 220 -1.67 7.88 20.20
C ASP A 220 -2.36 6.58 20.63
N ARG A 221 -1.92 6.05 21.77
CA ARG A 221 -2.43 4.82 22.36
C ARG A 221 -3.94 4.89 22.61
N ASP A 222 -4.48 6.07 22.88
CA ASP A 222 -5.90 6.24 23.14
C ASP A 222 -6.78 6.16 21.90
N ARG A 223 -6.17 6.24 20.71
CA ARG A 223 -6.82 5.99 19.41
C ARG A 223 -6.86 4.51 19.04
N ILE A 224 -6.23 3.63 19.81
CA ILE A 224 -6.35 2.19 19.63
C ILE A 224 -7.72 1.76 20.18
N GLU A 225 -8.55 1.24 19.30
CA GLU A 225 -9.86 0.70 19.65
C GLU A 225 -9.70 -0.75 20.11
N THR A 226 -10.45 -1.14 21.15
CA THR A 226 -10.37 -2.48 21.72
C THR A 226 -11.62 -3.27 21.35
N LEU A 227 -11.43 -4.51 20.92
CA LEU A 227 -12.52 -5.47 20.72
C LEU A 227 -12.49 -6.49 21.86
N ASP A 228 -13.66 -7.02 22.20
CA ASP A 228 -13.73 -8.19 23.04
C ASP A 228 -13.26 -9.41 22.24
N TRP A 229 -12.21 -10.06 22.71
CA TRP A 229 -11.65 -11.28 22.13
C TRP A 229 -11.98 -12.53 22.96
N SER A 230 -12.89 -12.42 23.93
CA SER A 230 -13.32 -13.54 24.77
C SER A 230 -13.88 -14.68 23.94
N GLY A 231 -13.35 -15.89 24.14
CA GLY A 231 -13.73 -17.08 23.37
C GLY A 231 -13.12 -17.17 21.97
N ILE A 232 -12.23 -16.24 21.58
CA ILE A 232 -11.51 -16.27 20.31
C ILE A 232 -10.12 -16.88 20.51
N ASN A 233 -9.74 -17.81 19.64
CA ASN A 233 -8.39 -18.32 19.59
C ASN A 233 -7.51 -17.36 18.80
N LEU A 234 -6.65 -16.60 19.50
CA LEU A 234 -5.79 -15.60 18.86
C LEU A 234 -4.75 -16.18 17.90
N ARG A 235 -4.54 -17.50 17.89
CA ARG A 235 -3.68 -18.19 16.91
C ARG A 235 -4.43 -18.59 15.64
N LYS A 236 -5.74 -18.36 15.58
CA LYS A 236 -6.62 -18.73 14.48
C LYS A 236 -7.12 -17.49 13.75
N GLU A 237 -6.36 -17.07 12.76
CA GLU A 237 -6.69 -15.94 11.88
C GLU A 237 -7.97 -16.20 11.09
N SER A 238 -7.93 -17.26 10.26
CA SER A 238 -8.94 -17.49 9.23
C SER A 238 -10.20 -18.19 9.74
N GLN A 239 -11.37 -17.71 9.28
CA GLN A 239 -12.63 -18.41 9.49
C GLN A 239 -12.80 -19.62 8.57
N THR A 240 -12.12 -19.64 7.42
CA THR A 240 -12.25 -20.62 6.33
C THR A 240 -13.69 -20.79 5.83
N THR A 241 -13.92 -21.74 4.91
CA THR A 241 -15.28 -22.13 4.49
C THR A 241 -16.11 -22.77 5.61
N ALA A 242 -15.46 -23.22 6.69
CA ALA A 242 -16.14 -23.77 7.86
C ALA A 242 -16.74 -22.70 8.80
N LYS A 243 -16.48 -21.41 8.55
CA LYS A 243 -16.95 -20.28 9.37
C LYS A 243 -16.66 -20.46 10.86
N HIS A 244 -15.39 -20.74 11.17
CA HIS A 244 -14.97 -21.03 12.54
C HIS A 244 -15.32 -19.88 13.52
N PRO A 245 -16.18 -20.12 14.53
CA PRO A 245 -16.69 -19.08 15.43
C PRO A 245 -15.61 -18.52 16.36
N ASP A 246 -14.54 -19.29 16.58
CA ASP A 246 -13.40 -18.94 17.43
C ASP A 246 -12.25 -18.27 16.67
N SER A 247 -12.46 -17.87 15.41
CA SER A 247 -11.45 -17.19 14.59
C SER A 247 -11.52 -15.67 14.69
N ILE A 248 -10.38 -15.01 14.46
CA ILE A 248 -10.25 -13.55 14.48
C ILE A 248 -11.13 -12.93 13.39
N GLN A 249 -11.02 -13.41 12.14
CA GLN A 249 -11.83 -12.92 11.03
C GLN A 249 -13.32 -13.03 11.32
N ARG A 250 -13.78 -14.15 11.90
CA ARG A 250 -15.20 -14.33 12.23
C ARG A 250 -15.68 -13.32 13.28
N ARG A 251 -14.89 -13.04 14.32
CA ARG A 251 -15.19 -12.01 15.33
C ARG A 251 -15.33 -10.62 14.69
N VAL A 252 -14.44 -10.27 13.76
CA VAL A 252 -14.51 -8.98 13.04
C VAL A 252 -15.76 -8.91 12.16
N ILE A 253 -16.03 -9.97 11.38
CA ILE A 253 -17.23 -10.06 10.54
C ILE A 253 -18.51 -9.91 11.38
N GLU A 254 -18.61 -10.62 12.49
CA GLU A 254 -19.78 -10.52 13.39
C GLU A 254 -19.92 -9.14 14.01
N THR A 255 -18.80 -8.49 14.35
CA THR A 255 -18.79 -7.10 14.82
C THR A 255 -19.33 -6.14 13.76
N VAL A 256 -18.87 -6.27 12.51
CA VAL A 256 -19.30 -5.41 11.39
C VAL A 256 -20.75 -5.69 10.98
N LEU A 257 -21.21 -6.93 11.10
CA LEU A 257 -22.59 -7.32 10.80
C LEU A 257 -23.58 -6.93 11.91
N ALA A 258 -23.10 -6.62 13.11
CA ALA A 258 -23.95 -6.35 14.26
C ALA A 258 -24.88 -5.14 14.00
N PRO A 259 -26.15 -5.17 14.48
CA PRO A 259 -27.07 -4.05 14.30
C PRO A 259 -26.63 -2.72 14.94
N ALA A 260 -25.71 -2.77 15.91
CA ALA A 260 -25.16 -1.58 16.54
C ALA A 260 -23.97 -0.97 15.77
N TYR A 261 -23.44 -1.67 14.77
CA TYR A 261 -22.28 -1.21 14.01
C TYR A 261 -22.70 -0.19 12.94
N ASP A 262 -22.14 1.02 12.99
CA ASP A 262 -22.32 2.05 11.97
C ASP A 262 -20.96 2.35 11.32
N PRO A 263 -20.84 2.30 9.98
CA PRO A 263 -21.90 2.15 8.97
C PRO A 263 -22.40 0.72 8.74
N HIS A 264 -23.69 0.57 8.42
CA HIS A 264 -24.23 -0.68 7.87
C HIS A 264 -23.85 -0.88 6.41
N PHE A 265 -23.04 -1.90 6.14
CA PHE A 265 -22.59 -2.19 4.78
C PHE A 265 -23.62 -2.94 3.94
N GLU A 266 -23.59 -2.70 2.63
CA GLU A 266 -24.33 -3.47 1.62
C GLU A 266 -23.60 -4.76 1.27
N ILE A 267 -22.26 -4.74 1.33
CA ILE A 267 -21.39 -5.89 1.10
C ILE A 267 -20.48 -6.06 2.30
N VAL A 268 -20.39 -7.29 2.82
CA VAL A 268 -19.32 -7.75 3.71
C VAL A 268 -18.79 -9.02 3.10
N PHE A 269 -17.50 -9.03 2.74
CA PHE A 269 -16.89 -10.08 1.94
C PHE A 269 -15.65 -10.64 2.63
N ASP A 270 -15.62 -11.97 2.74
CA ASP A 270 -14.49 -12.80 3.18
C ASP A 270 -13.49 -12.96 2.03
N ASP A 271 -12.51 -12.07 1.95
CA ASP A 271 -11.54 -12.07 0.84
C ASP A 271 -10.27 -12.90 1.14
N ASP A 272 -10.20 -13.49 2.34
CA ASP A 272 -9.13 -14.36 2.83
C ASP A 272 -8.55 -15.33 1.76
N GLY A 273 -7.24 -15.28 1.63
CA GLY A 273 -6.41 -16.19 0.83
C GLY A 273 -5.51 -15.48 -0.18
N ALA A 274 -4.62 -16.25 -0.84
CA ALA A 274 -3.63 -15.71 -1.78
C ALA A 274 -4.20 -14.67 -2.76
N GLY A 275 -3.54 -13.51 -2.87
CA GLY A 275 -3.96 -12.41 -3.75
C GLY A 275 -5.22 -11.68 -3.30
N GLU A 276 -5.53 -11.66 -2.00
CA GLU A 276 -6.60 -10.84 -1.43
C GLU A 276 -6.32 -9.33 -1.50
N ALA A 277 -7.39 -8.53 -1.47
CA ALA A 277 -7.33 -7.09 -1.26
C ALA A 277 -7.14 -6.73 0.22
N ALA A 278 -7.79 -7.48 1.10
CA ALA A 278 -7.70 -7.47 2.56
C ALA A 278 -8.31 -8.77 3.09
N ASP A 279 -8.25 -9.10 4.38
CA ASP A 279 -8.96 -10.28 4.90
C ASP A 279 -10.49 -10.12 4.77
N ILE A 280 -10.99 -8.93 5.09
CA ILE A 280 -12.41 -8.60 5.03
C ILE A 280 -12.59 -7.27 4.29
N VAL A 281 -13.46 -7.26 3.29
CA VAL A 281 -13.79 -6.06 2.51
C VAL A 281 -15.25 -5.70 2.71
N CYS A 282 -15.51 -4.47 3.15
CA CYS A 282 -16.86 -3.97 3.36
C CYS A 282 -17.14 -2.78 2.45
N VAL A 283 -18.30 -2.77 1.79
CA VAL A 283 -18.68 -1.72 0.83
C VAL A 283 -20.08 -1.20 1.11
N ARG A 284 -20.24 0.12 1.09
CA ARG A 284 -21.52 0.82 1.23
C ARG A 284 -21.57 2.03 0.31
N VAL A 285 -22.71 2.29 -0.32
CA VAL A 285 -22.98 3.55 -1.02
C VAL A 285 -23.78 4.48 -0.10
N VAL A 286 -23.28 5.69 0.11
CA VAL A 286 -23.96 6.74 0.91
C VAL A 286 -23.97 8.03 0.12
N GLY A 287 -25.15 8.43 -0.34
CA GLY A 287 -25.30 9.61 -1.20
C GLY A 287 -24.48 9.46 -2.48
N ASN A 288 -23.50 10.35 -2.68
CA ASN A 288 -22.56 10.34 -3.81
C ASN A 288 -21.21 9.70 -3.45
N ARG A 289 -21.12 8.92 -2.37
CA ARG A 289 -19.88 8.29 -1.92
C ARG A 289 -19.98 6.77 -1.95
N VAL A 290 -18.86 6.12 -2.25
CA VAL A 290 -18.66 4.68 -2.02
C VAL A 290 -17.66 4.51 -0.88
N LEU A 291 -18.15 4.08 0.28
CA LEU A 291 -17.31 3.78 1.43
C LEU A 291 -16.78 2.35 1.28
N VAL A 292 -15.46 2.21 1.38
CA VAL A 292 -14.76 0.93 1.35
C VAL A 292 -13.92 0.80 2.62
N HIS A 293 -14.22 -0.22 3.43
CA HIS A 293 -13.41 -0.57 4.59
C HIS A 293 -12.62 -1.85 4.28
N LEU A 294 -11.30 -1.79 4.47
CA LEU A 294 -10.39 -2.91 4.29
C LEU A 294 -9.83 -3.31 5.66
N TYR A 295 -10.16 -4.52 6.12
CA TYR A 295 -9.66 -5.05 7.39
C TYR A 295 -8.56 -6.05 7.14
N HIS A 296 -7.38 -5.79 7.71
CA HIS A 296 -6.23 -6.69 7.70
C HIS A 296 -6.11 -7.33 9.07
N CYS A 297 -6.33 -8.64 9.14
CA CYS A 297 -6.33 -9.44 10.34
C CYS A 297 -5.03 -10.22 10.43
N LYS A 298 -4.43 -10.23 11.63
CA LYS A 298 -3.27 -11.08 11.85
C LYS A 298 -3.39 -11.87 13.14
N PHE A 299 -3.13 -13.17 13.08
CA PHE A 299 -3.00 -13.99 14.30
C PHE A 299 -1.87 -13.47 15.18
N SER A 300 -1.96 -13.79 16.47
CA SER A 300 -0.85 -13.61 17.38
C SER A 300 -0.05 -14.90 17.49
N LYS A 301 1.28 -14.79 17.50
CA LYS A 301 2.16 -15.95 17.72
C LYS A 301 1.98 -16.59 19.12
N ASP A 302 1.42 -15.86 20.10
CA ASP A 302 1.14 -16.40 21.45
C ASP A 302 -0.34 -16.33 21.79
N ALA A 303 -0.74 -17.14 22.76
CA ALA A 303 -2.12 -17.17 23.26
C ALA A 303 -2.50 -15.90 24.04
N THR A 304 -1.53 -15.08 24.45
CA THR A 304 -1.74 -13.87 25.25
C THR A 304 -1.28 -12.61 24.51
N ALA A 305 -2.07 -11.54 24.64
CA ALA A 305 -1.71 -10.24 24.11
C ALA A 305 -0.50 -9.64 24.84
N GLY A 306 0.36 -8.94 24.11
CA GLY A 306 1.61 -8.38 24.60
C GLY A 306 2.17 -7.29 23.70
N ALA A 307 3.47 -7.03 23.83
CA ALA A 307 4.18 -5.90 23.23
C ALA A 307 5.11 -6.31 22.07
N ARG A 308 4.71 -7.31 21.27
CA ARG A 308 5.55 -7.86 20.19
C ARG A 308 5.36 -7.08 18.90
N VAL A 309 6.47 -6.72 18.24
CA VAL A 309 6.45 -5.89 17.02
C VAL A 309 6.29 -6.74 15.76
N ASP A 310 6.80 -7.98 15.74
CA ASP A 310 6.75 -8.88 14.57
C ASP A 310 5.35 -9.02 13.96
N ASP A 311 4.36 -9.25 14.83
CA ASP A 311 2.96 -9.45 14.47
C ASP A 311 2.34 -8.17 13.87
N LEU A 312 2.93 -7.00 14.15
CA LEU A 312 2.54 -5.71 13.58
C LEU A 312 3.21 -5.41 12.24
N TYR A 313 4.44 -5.87 12.00
CA TYR A 313 5.12 -5.62 10.71
C TYR A 313 4.32 -6.18 9.53
N ALA A 314 3.86 -7.42 9.63
CA ALA A 314 3.10 -8.07 8.57
C ALA A 314 1.77 -7.36 8.27
N VAL A 315 0.97 -7.08 9.31
CA VAL A 315 -0.35 -6.43 9.14
C VAL A 315 -0.23 -4.98 8.71
N CYS A 316 0.79 -4.24 9.20
CA CYS A 316 1.10 -2.90 8.70
C CYS A 316 1.49 -2.95 7.23
N GLY A 317 2.26 -3.96 6.82
CA GLY A 317 2.64 -4.12 5.42
C GLY A 317 1.44 -4.41 4.50
N GLN A 318 0.52 -5.27 4.93
CA GLN A 318 -0.75 -5.51 4.21
C GLN A 318 -1.58 -4.22 4.10
N ALA A 319 -1.70 -3.46 5.20
CA ALA A 319 -2.38 -2.17 5.21
C ALA A 319 -1.79 -1.19 4.18
N GLN A 320 -0.47 -0.99 4.21
CA GLN A 320 0.23 -0.13 3.25
C GLN A 320 0.06 -0.60 1.81
N ARG A 321 0.15 -1.90 1.53
CA ARG A 321 0.01 -2.43 0.16
C ARG A 321 -1.39 -2.25 -0.41
N SER A 322 -2.44 -2.38 0.41
CA SER A 322 -3.83 -2.36 -0.05
C SER A 322 -4.32 -1.02 -0.62
N ILE A 323 -3.52 0.05 -0.48
CA ILE A 323 -3.88 1.41 -0.90
C ILE A 323 -4.15 1.55 -2.41
N HIS A 324 -3.53 0.70 -3.24
CA HIS A 324 -3.68 0.80 -4.69
C HIS A 324 -5.14 0.61 -5.14
N TRP A 325 -5.95 -0.13 -4.37
CA TRP A 325 -7.38 -0.34 -4.64
C TRP A 325 -8.21 0.95 -4.55
N ARG A 326 -7.73 1.97 -3.85
CA ARG A 326 -8.37 3.30 -3.86
C ARG A 326 -8.29 3.95 -5.24
N GLY A 327 -7.23 3.68 -5.99
CA GLY A 327 -7.05 4.20 -7.35
C GLY A 327 -8.01 3.59 -8.37
N ASP A 328 -8.49 2.37 -8.11
CA ASP A 328 -9.39 1.63 -9.01
C ASP A 328 -10.38 0.75 -8.23
N VAL A 329 -11.47 1.38 -7.75
CA VAL A 329 -12.56 0.70 -7.05
C VAL A 329 -13.32 -0.26 -7.96
N GLU A 330 -13.34 0.01 -9.26
CA GLU A 330 -13.99 -0.85 -10.25
C GLU A 330 -13.27 -2.20 -10.32
N ALA A 331 -11.94 -2.18 -10.38
CA ALA A 331 -11.10 -3.37 -10.31
C ALA A 331 -11.31 -4.11 -8.99
N LEU A 332 -11.37 -3.41 -7.84
CA LEU A 332 -11.65 -4.04 -6.54
C LEU A 332 -12.97 -4.82 -6.57
N LEU A 333 -14.06 -4.19 -6.99
CA LEU A 333 -15.39 -4.83 -7.03
C LEU A 333 -15.43 -6.02 -8.00
N ARG A 334 -14.77 -5.91 -9.15
CA ARG A 334 -14.62 -7.03 -10.10
C ARG A 334 -13.81 -8.17 -9.52
N HIS A 335 -12.73 -7.86 -8.79
CA HIS A 335 -11.87 -8.81 -8.11
C HIS A 335 -12.66 -9.63 -7.07
N LEU A 336 -13.43 -8.98 -6.19
CA LEU A 336 -14.28 -9.69 -5.20
C LEU A 336 -15.26 -10.66 -5.88
N ARG A 337 -15.97 -10.19 -6.92
CA ARG A 337 -16.89 -11.05 -7.67
C ARG A 337 -16.16 -12.23 -8.30
N HIS A 338 -15.01 -11.99 -8.92
CA HIS A 338 -14.23 -13.04 -9.57
C HIS A 338 -13.77 -14.11 -8.57
N ARG A 339 -13.34 -13.72 -7.37
CA ARG A 339 -12.86 -14.64 -6.32
C ARG A 339 -13.96 -15.57 -5.80
N ASP A 340 -15.19 -15.08 -5.66
CA ASP A 340 -16.33 -15.93 -5.30
C ASP A 340 -16.75 -16.87 -6.45
N GLU A 341 -16.68 -16.40 -7.70
CA GLU A 341 -16.89 -17.26 -8.89
C GLU A 341 -15.85 -18.38 -9.00
N LEU A 342 -14.58 -18.09 -8.73
CA LEU A 342 -13.51 -19.09 -8.68
C LEU A 342 -13.77 -20.12 -7.57
N ARG A 343 -14.17 -19.67 -6.37
CA ARG A 343 -14.54 -20.58 -5.26
C ARG A 343 -15.71 -21.49 -5.66
N ARG A 344 -16.72 -20.95 -6.34
CA ARG A 344 -17.86 -21.73 -6.86
C ARG A 344 -17.43 -22.80 -7.87
N LYS A 345 -16.58 -22.42 -8.84
CA LYS A 345 -16.04 -23.35 -9.84
C LYS A 345 -15.19 -24.45 -9.19
N ALA A 346 -14.36 -24.10 -8.22
CA ALA A 346 -13.53 -25.04 -7.48
C ALA A 346 -14.39 -26.05 -6.69
N ALA A 347 -15.44 -25.59 -6.00
CA ALA A 347 -16.37 -26.45 -5.28
C ALA A 347 -17.11 -27.42 -6.24
N ALA A 348 -17.61 -26.91 -7.38
CA ALA A 348 -18.25 -27.73 -8.40
C ALA A 348 -17.31 -28.80 -8.97
N LYS A 349 -16.04 -28.45 -9.22
CA LYS A 349 -15.01 -29.38 -9.70
C LYS A 349 -14.66 -30.44 -8.65
N ALA A 350 -14.63 -30.05 -7.37
CA ALA A 350 -14.32 -30.95 -6.26
C ALA A 350 -15.53 -31.79 -5.79
N GLY A 351 -16.73 -31.53 -6.29
CA GLY A 351 -17.96 -32.16 -5.81
C GLY A 351 -18.32 -31.78 -4.37
N THR A 352 -17.83 -30.62 -3.89
CA THR A 352 -18.08 -30.13 -2.53
C THR A 352 -19.16 -29.05 -2.52
N ALA A 353 -19.78 -28.83 -1.36
CA ALA A 353 -20.74 -27.77 -1.19
C ALA A 353 -20.07 -26.40 -1.41
N TYR A 354 -20.68 -25.57 -2.26
CA TYR A 354 -20.24 -24.19 -2.45
C TYR A 354 -20.67 -23.34 -1.25
N VAL A 355 -19.68 -22.77 -0.57
CA VAL A 355 -19.86 -21.76 0.47
C VAL A 355 -19.38 -20.43 -0.10
N THR A 356 -20.26 -19.44 -0.12
CA THR A 356 -19.96 -18.11 -0.66
C THR A 356 -18.97 -17.34 0.22
N ARG A 357 -18.19 -16.44 -0.40
CA ARG A 357 -17.39 -15.42 0.28
C ARG A 357 -18.23 -14.24 0.79
N PHE A 358 -19.45 -14.06 0.31
CA PHE A 358 -20.33 -12.98 0.78
C PHE A 358 -20.93 -13.33 2.15
N GLU A 359 -20.56 -12.58 3.18
CA GLU A 359 -21.22 -12.61 4.50
C GLU A 359 -22.45 -11.68 4.53
N ARG A 360 -22.44 -10.66 3.67
CA ARG A 360 -23.61 -9.82 3.34
C ARG A 360 -23.51 -9.36 1.89
N GLY A 361 -24.67 -9.22 1.25
CA GLY A 361 -24.77 -8.90 -0.18
C GLY A 361 -24.49 -10.11 -1.05
N ASP A 362 -24.34 -9.88 -2.35
CA ASP A 362 -24.09 -10.91 -3.35
C ASP A 362 -23.47 -10.30 -4.62
N ALA A 363 -23.23 -11.15 -5.63
CA ALA A 363 -22.72 -10.70 -6.92
C ALA A 363 -23.64 -9.67 -7.62
N ASN A 364 -24.96 -9.72 -7.40
CA ASN A 364 -25.89 -8.74 -7.96
C ASN A 364 -25.74 -7.36 -7.29
N THR A 365 -25.50 -7.36 -5.98
CA THR A 365 -25.19 -6.16 -5.19
C THR A 365 -23.92 -5.50 -5.72
N VAL A 366 -22.87 -6.29 -5.98
CA VAL A 366 -21.64 -5.80 -6.64
C VAL A 366 -21.96 -5.14 -8.00
N GLN A 367 -22.78 -5.79 -8.84
CA GLN A 367 -23.18 -5.22 -10.13
C GLN A 367 -23.98 -3.91 -9.99
N ALA A 368 -24.86 -3.83 -8.99
CA ALA A 368 -25.65 -2.64 -8.72
C ALA A 368 -24.75 -1.46 -8.32
N ILE A 369 -23.72 -1.70 -7.50
CA ILE A 369 -22.73 -0.67 -7.11
C ILE A 369 -21.87 -0.27 -8.31
N LEU A 370 -21.37 -1.24 -9.10
CA LEU A 370 -20.57 -0.97 -10.30
C LEU A 370 -21.27 -0.04 -11.29
N ARG A 371 -22.59 -0.19 -11.47
CA ARG A 371 -23.38 0.69 -12.35
C ARG A 371 -23.46 2.14 -11.85
N LYS A 372 -23.37 2.35 -10.54
CA LYS A 372 -23.41 3.68 -9.92
C LYS A 372 -22.02 4.31 -9.80
N LEU A 373 -20.97 3.47 -9.78
CA LEU A 373 -19.59 3.84 -9.49
C LEU A 373 -19.06 5.07 -10.25
N PRO A 374 -19.36 5.28 -11.55
CA PRO A 374 -18.90 6.48 -12.26
C PRO A 374 -19.35 7.83 -11.66
N HIS A 375 -20.36 7.81 -10.78
CA HIS A 375 -20.90 8.99 -10.11
C HIS A 375 -20.58 9.04 -8.60
N LEU A 376 -19.75 8.11 -8.11
CA LEU A 376 -19.43 7.99 -6.69
C LEU A 376 -17.98 8.45 -6.42
N VAL A 377 -17.80 9.16 -5.32
CA VAL A 377 -16.47 9.51 -4.79
C VAL A 377 -16.03 8.39 -3.83
N PRO A 378 -14.86 7.78 -4.05
CA PRO A 378 -14.35 6.73 -3.16
C PRO A 378 -13.88 7.29 -1.83
N GLU A 379 -14.30 6.66 -0.73
CA GLU A 379 -13.86 6.94 0.63
C GLU A 379 -13.34 5.65 1.25
N PHE A 380 -12.03 5.59 1.52
CA PHE A 380 -11.37 4.39 2.03
C PHE A 380 -11.02 4.57 3.50
N ARG A 381 -11.17 3.48 4.25
CA ARG A 381 -10.63 3.34 5.60
C ARG A 381 -9.97 1.98 5.73
N ILE A 382 -8.79 1.95 6.33
CA ILE A 382 -8.01 0.74 6.55
C ILE A 382 -8.01 0.41 8.04
N PHE A 383 -8.24 -0.85 8.36
CA PHE A 383 -8.25 -1.37 9.73
C PHE A 383 -7.10 -2.35 9.91
N VAL A 384 -6.24 -2.06 10.87
CA VAL A 384 -5.20 -2.99 11.35
C VAL A 384 -5.78 -3.74 12.54
N VAL A 385 -6.04 -5.04 12.38
CA VAL A 385 -6.62 -5.90 13.41
C VAL A 385 -5.57 -6.85 13.94
N GLN A 386 -5.07 -6.57 15.14
CA GLN A 386 -4.04 -7.37 15.80
C GLN A 386 -4.41 -7.63 17.26
N PRO A 387 -5.14 -8.71 17.58
CA PRO A 387 -5.53 -9.02 18.95
C PRO A 387 -4.34 -9.35 19.86
N GLY A 388 -3.19 -9.71 19.30
CA GLY A 388 -1.94 -9.88 20.04
C GLY A 388 -1.34 -8.57 20.57
N LEU A 389 -1.76 -7.42 20.05
CA LEU A 389 -1.42 -6.10 20.59
C LEU A 389 -2.34 -5.84 21.80
N SER A 390 -1.78 -5.42 22.93
CA SER A 390 -2.56 -4.88 24.05
C SER A 390 -2.41 -3.37 24.05
N ARG A 391 -3.54 -2.64 24.05
CA ARG A 391 -3.55 -1.18 24.17
C ARG A 391 -2.82 -0.75 25.44
N ALA A 392 -3.13 -1.36 26.59
CA ALA A 392 -2.50 -1.03 27.86
C ALA A 392 -0.97 -1.26 27.88
N LYS A 393 -0.48 -2.27 27.16
CA LYS A 393 0.94 -2.67 27.15
C LYS A 393 1.71 -2.20 25.91
N ALA A 394 1.10 -1.43 25.02
CA ALA A 394 1.73 -1.03 23.76
C ALA A 394 3.02 -0.25 24.00
N ILE A 395 4.14 -0.75 23.47
CA ILE A 395 5.47 -0.11 23.60
C ILE A 395 5.71 0.91 22.49
N THR A 396 6.68 1.80 22.70
CA THR A 396 7.00 2.90 21.77
C THR A 396 7.25 2.43 20.35
N SER A 397 8.02 1.36 20.14
CA SER A 397 8.32 0.85 18.79
C SER A 397 7.08 0.36 18.03
N GLN A 398 6.09 -0.21 18.73
CA GLN A 398 4.81 -0.58 18.12
C GLN A 398 4.01 0.68 17.70
N LEU A 399 3.99 1.69 18.56
CA LEU A 399 3.30 2.94 18.29
C LEU A 399 3.98 3.76 17.18
N GLU A 400 5.31 3.74 17.09
CA GLU A 400 6.07 4.38 16.01
C GLU A 400 5.82 3.71 14.65
N LEU A 401 5.74 2.37 14.62
CA LEU A 401 5.38 1.62 13.42
C LEU A 401 3.95 1.96 12.95
N LEU A 402 2.99 2.00 13.88
CA LEU A 402 1.61 2.41 13.58
C LEU A 402 1.54 3.85 13.07
N ALA A 403 2.28 4.77 13.68
CA ALA A 403 2.36 6.16 13.21
C ALA A 403 2.98 6.26 11.81
N GLY A 404 4.03 5.47 11.52
CA GLY A 404 4.63 5.41 10.20
C GLY A 404 3.65 4.90 9.14
N THR A 405 2.92 3.83 9.44
CA THR A 405 1.84 3.33 8.56
C THR A 405 0.77 4.38 8.35
N GLU A 406 0.26 4.99 9.42
CA GLU A 406 -0.77 6.03 9.32
C GLU A 406 -0.32 7.22 8.47
N ALA A 407 0.88 7.74 8.73
CA ALA A 407 1.44 8.86 7.97
C ALA A 407 1.47 8.52 6.48
N TYR A 408 1.98 7.34 6.13
CA TYR A 408 2.03 6.88 4.75
C TYR A 408 0.64 6.78 4.09
N LEU A 409 -0.33 6.16 4.77
CA LEU A 409 -1.70 6.03 4.28
C LEU A 409 -2.38 7.39 4.06
N LYS A 410 -2.16 8.33 4.98
CA LYS A 410 -2.76 9.67 4.98
C LYS A 410 -2.09 10.59 3.97
N GLU A 411 -0.77 10.63 3.91
CA GLU A 411 -0.01 11.52 3.04
C GLU A 411 -0.08 11.10 1.58
N THR A 412 -0.08 9.79 1.30
CA THR A 412 -0.06 9.28 -0.09
C THR A 412 -1.47 9.26 -0.70
N PHE A 413 -2.48 8.82 0.06
CA PHE A 413 -3.82 8.57 -0.47
C PHE A 413 -4.96 9.19 0.35
N GLY A 414 -4.68 9.92 1.41
CA GLY A 414 -5.71 10.50 2.28
C GLY A 414 -6.58 9.44 2.98
N ILE A 415 -6.04 8.23 3.20
CA ILE A 415 -6.78 7.11 3.78
C ILE A 415 -6.66 7.17 5.31
N ALA A 416 -7.80 7.06 6.00
CA ALA A 416 -7.82 6.96 7.46
C ALA A 416 -7.47 5.54 7.92
N MET A 417 -6.74 5.44 9.03
CA MET A 417 -6.38 4.17 9.67
C MET A 417 -7.06 4.04 11.04
N THR A 418 -7.59 2.86 11.33
CA THR A 418 -8.09 2.45 12.66
C THR A 418 -7.36 1.19 13.10
N VAL A 419 -7.06 1.06 14.40
CA VAL A 419 -6.38 -0.10 14.97
C VAL A 419 -7.30 -0.81 15.94
N TYR A 420 -7.54 -2.11 15.74
CA TYR A 420 -8.23 -3.00 16.67
C TYR A 420 -7.22 -3.89 17.41
N ALA A 421 -7.28 -3.83 18.73
CA ALA A 421 -6.37 -4.53 19.63
C ALA A 421 -7.12 -5.22 20.79
N SER A 422 -6.38 -5.94 21.63
CA SER A 422 -6.84 -6.30 22.97
C SER A 422 -6.72 -5.12 23.93
N GLN A 423 -7.46 -5.20 25.04
CA GLN A 423 -7.41 -4.23 26.14
C GLN A 423 -5.97 -4.00 26.67
#